data_AF-A0A4R6TH11-F1
#
_entry.id   AF-A0A4R6TH11-F1
#
_cell.length_a   1.000
_cell.length_b   1.000
_cell.length_c   1.000
_cell.angle_alpha   90.00
_cell.angle_beta   90.00
_cell.angle_gamma   90.00
#
_symmetry.space_group_name_H-M   'P 1'
#
loop_
_entity.id
_entity.type
_entity.pdbx_description
1 polymer ?
#
loop_
_entity_poly.entity_id
_entity_poly.type
_entity_poly.pdbx_seq_one_letter_code
_entity_poly.pdbx_strand_id
1 'polypeptide(L)'
;MLNNKFWQGFFALAPLVSLILLIFGYLFFVILAIGGDIGDNGHMDEVHGLLMGGIAFFIIVVLLVVLISFASLVFYIVHAAKNPNMQGNNMLVVWILLFLFANGLGQLIYWIIEILNKKEGEEVKV
;
A
#
# COMPACT_ATOMS: atom_id res chain seq x y z
N MET A 1 -13.68 -13.65 -1.98
CA MET A 1 -12.74 -12.50 -2.05
C MET A 1 -11.33 -12.93 -2.40
N LEU A 2 -10.72 -13.88 -1.67
CA LEU A 2 -9.33 -14.31 -1.89
C LEU A 2 -8.99 -14.85 -3.30
N ASN A 3 -9.97 -15.37 -4.05
CA ASN A 3 -9.80 -15.86 -5.42
C ASN A 3 -10.28 -14.87 -6.49
N ASN A 4 -10.74 -13.69 -6.10
CA ASN A 4 -11.20 -12.67 -7.05
C ASN A 4 -10.00 -11.83 -7.51
N LYS A 5 -9.73 -11.86 -8.83
CA LYS A 5 -8.64 -11.12 -9.48
C LYS A 5 -8.63 -9.62 -9.12
N PHE A 6 -9.81 -9.01 -8.94
CA PHE A 6 -9.95 -7.61 -8.53
C PHE A 6 -9.38 -7.35 -7.13
N TRP A 7 -9.80 -8.12 -6.13
CA TRP A 7 -9.37 -7.92 -4.75
C TRP A 7 -7.89 -8.22 -4.56
N GLN A 8 -7.37 -9.20 -5.29
CA GLN A 8 -5.93 -9.48 -5.33
C GLN A 8 -5.16 -8.27 -5.89
N GLY A 9 -5.52 -7.78 -7.07
CA GLY A 9 -4.85 -6.61 -7.65
C GLY A 9 -4.98 -5.34 -6.79
N PHE A 10 -6.16 -5.10 -6.23
CA PHE A 10 -6.40 -3.97 -5.33
C PHE A 10 -5.45 -4.00 -4.13
N PHE A 11 -5.36 -5.10 -3.40
CA PHE A 11 -4.51 -5.17 -2.22
C PHE A 11 -3.01 -5.17 -2.57
N ALA A 12 -2.59 -5.69 -3.73
CA ALA A 12 -1.19 -5.56 -4.18
C ALA A 12 -0.80 -4.10 -4.48
N LEU A 13 -1.68 -3.37 -5.15
CA LEU A 13 -1.37 -2.03 -5.63
C LEU A 13 -1.70 -0.93 -4.60
N ALA A 14 -2.72 -1.12 -3.76
CA ALA A 14 -3.21 -0.09 -2.86
C ALA A 14 -2.12 0.47 -1.93
N PRO A 15 -1.28 -0.33 -1.25
CA PRO A 15 -0.19 0.20 -0.42
C PRO A 15 0.79 1.07 -1.21
N LEU A 16 1.15 0.65 -2.43
CA LEU A 16 2.11 1.35 -3.28
C LEU A 16 1.54 2.64 -3.87
N VAL A 17 0.33 2.57 -4.42
CA VAL A 17 -0.36 3.75 -4.97
C VAL A 17 -0.64 4.77 -3.87
N SER A 18 -1.05 4.32 -2.69
CA SER A 18 -1.29 5.18 -1.54
C SER A 18 0.00 5.89 -1.10
N LEU A 19 1.13 5.18 -1.07
CA LEU A 19 2.43 5.76 -0.75
C LEU A 19 2.83 6.83 -1.77
N ILE A 20 2.66 6.55 -3.06
CA ILE A 20 2.95 7.50 -4.14
C ILE A 20 2.08 8.75 -3.99
N LEU A 21 0.77 8.58 -3.80
CA LEU A 21 -0.17 9.68 -3.61
C LEU A 21 0.16 10.50 -2.36
N LEU A 22 0.61 9.86 -1.28
CA LEU A 22 1.00 10.53 -0.05
C LEU A 22 2.24 11.40 -0.25
N ILE A 23 3.25 10.90 -0.97
CA ILE A 23 4.46 11.67 -1.31
C ILE A 23 4.09 12.89 -2.17
N PHE A 24 3.36 12.68 -3.26
CA PHE A 24 2.97 13.79 -4.14
C PHE A 24 2.03 14.78 -3.47
N GLY A 25 1.06 14.29 -2.68
CA GLY A 25 0.13 15.13 -1.92
C GLY A 25 0.85 15.97 -0.89
N TYR A 26 1.84 15.40 -0.19
CA TYR A 26 2.66 16.15 0.76
C TYR A 26 3.54 17.20 0.07
N LEU A 27 4.22 16.83 -1.03
CA LEU A 27 5.04 17.80 -1.80
C LEU A 27 4.19 18.96 -2.33
N PHE A 28 3.01 18.65 -2.88
CA PHE A 28 2.07 19.66 -3.35
C PHE A 28 1.61 20.58 -2.20
N PHE A 29 1.28 20.02 -1.05
CA PHE A 29 0.92 20.78 0.15
C PHE A 29 2.04 21.73 0.59
N VAL A 30 3.29 21.25 0.66
CA VAL A 30 4.45 22.06 1.06
C VAL A 30 4.70 23.20 0.07
N ILE A 31 4.63 22.93 -1.24
CA ILE A 31 4.80 23.96 -2.27
C ILE A 31 3.73 25.04 -2.15
N LEU A 32 2.46 24.65 -1.91
CA LEU A 32 1.36 25.59 -1.74
C LEU A 32 1.52 26.42 -0.45
N ALA A 33 1.91 25.77 0.65
CA ALA A 33 2.10 26.44 1.93
C ALA A 33 3.24 27.47 1.89
N ILE A 34 4.37 27.15 1.24
CA ILE A 34 5.51 28.07 1.11
C ILE A 34 5.26 29.12 0.03
N GLY A 35 4.66 28.73 -1.10
CA GLY A 35 4.40 29.63 -2.24
C GLY A 35 3.35 30.71 -1.93
N GLY A 36 2.44 30.47 -0.99
CA GLY A 36 1.46 31.45 -0.53
C GLY A 36 2.07 32.59 0.30
N ASP A 37 3.20 32.36 0.97
CA ASP A 37 3.83 33.32 1.91
C ASP A 37 4.69 34.39 1.20
N ILE A 38 5.11 34.14 -0.05
CA ILE A 38 5.97 35.07 -0.81
C ILE A 38 5.19 36.32 -1.28
N GLY A 39 3.85 36.31 -1.21
CA GLY A 39 2.99 37.36 -1.76
C GLY A 39 2.43 38.37 -0.76
N ASP A 40 2.35 38.04 0.54
CA ASP A 40 1.58 38.84 1.50
C ASP A 40 2.39 39.18 2.75
N ASN A 41 2.69 40.47 2.92
CA ASN A 41 3.45 40.96 4.07
C ASN A 41 2.55 40.97 5.32
N GLY A 42 2.54 39.88 6.11
CA GLY A 42 2.40 40.03 7.56
C GLY A 42 1.29 39.31 8.32
N HIS A 43 0.90 38.08 7.98
CA HIS A 43 0.08 37.25 8.87
C HIS A 43 0.71 35.87 9.13
N MET A 44 1.80 35.86 9.90
CA MET A 44 2.46 34.62 10.39
C MET A 44 1.49 33.66 11.09
N ASP A 45 0.40 34.17 11.67
CA ASP A 45 -0.64 33.38 12.33
C ASP A 45 -1.46 32.52 11.36
N GLU A 46 -1.69 33.01 10.13
CA GLU A 46 -2.46 32.26 9.11
C GLU A 46 -1.64 31.12 8.52
N VAL A 47 -0.33 31.34 8.30
CA VAL A 47 0.61 30.31 7.84
C VAL A 47 0.74 29.20 8.90
N HIS A 48 0.84 29.56 10.18
CA HIS A 48 0.89 28.59 11.28
C HIS A 48 -0.38 27.73 11.34
N GLY A 49 -1.56 28.34 11.19
CA GLY A 49 -2.84 27.64 11.15
C GLY A 49 -2.96 26.67 9.98
N LEU A 50 -2.54 27.09 8.77
CA LEU A 50 -2.53 26.25 7.57
C LEU A 50 -1.58 25.05 7.72
N LEU A 51 -0.38 25.27 8.24
CA LEU A 51 0.60 24.21 8.48
C LEU A 51 0.11 23.22 9.53
N MET A 52 -0.43 23.69 10.67
CA MET A 52 -0.97 22.80 11.72
C MET A 52 -2.16 21.98 11.21
N GLY A 53 -3.11 22.61 10.52
CA GLY A 53 -4.26 21.92 9.93
C GLY A 53 -3.84 20.88 8.89
N GLY A 54 -2.88 21.22 8.02
CA GLY A 54 -2.32 20.31 7.03
C GLY A 54 -1.59 19.12 7.66
N ILE A 55 -0.80 19.33 8.72
CA ILE A 55 -0.14 18.26 9.46
C ILE A 55 -1.17 17.32 10.10
N ALA A 56 -2.22 17.85 10.74
CA ALA A 56 -3.27 17.02 11.33
C ALA A 56 -3.98 16.16 10.29
N PHE A 57 -4.36 16.75 9.15
CA PHE A 57 -4.95 16.02 8.03
C PHE A 57 -3.98 14.96 7.47
N PHE A 58 -2.71 15.32 7.30
CA PHE A 58 -1.68 14.40 6.83
C PHE A 58 -1.51 13.19 7.76
N ILE A 59 -1.52 13.38 9.08
CA ILE A 59 -1.48 12.29 10.06
C ILE A 59 -2.68 11.35 9.88
N ILE A 60 -3.89 11.89 9.70
CA ILE A 60 -5.10 11.07 9.47
C ILE A 60 -4.92 10.23 8.19
N VAL A 61 -4.45 10.83 7.10
CA VAL A 61 -4.21 10.12 5.84
C VAL A 61 -3.14 9.03 6.02
N VAL A 62 -2.03 9.32 6.71
CA VAL A 62 -0.99 8.33 7.05
C VAL A 62 -1.60 7.14 7.79
N LEU A 63 -2.44 7.38 8.80
CA LEU A 63 -3.10 6.31 9.55
C LEU A 63 -4.00 5.46 8.65
N LEU A 64 -4.75 6.06 7.72
CA LEU A 64 -5.54 5.32 6.74
C LEU A 64 -4.66 4.45 5.82
N VAL A 65 -3.53 4.98 5.36
CA VAL A 65 -2.57 4.21 4.54
C VAL A 65 -2.01 3.04 5.34
N VAL A 66 -1.65 3.24 6.61
CA VAL A 66 -1.18 2.16 7.50
C VAL A 66 -2.24 1.07 7.63
N LEU A 67 -3.52 1.43 7.81
CA LEU A 67 -4.61 0.46 7.89
C LEU A 67 -4.79 -0.32 6.59
N ILE A 68 -4.72 0.33 5.43
CA ILE A 68 -4.79 -0.31 4.11
C ILE A 68 -3.61 -1.28 3.92
N SER A 69 -2.39 -0.85 4.26
CA SER A 69 -1.18 -1.69 4.20
C SER A 69 -1.28 -2.90 5.12
N PHE A 70 -1.82 -2.73 6.33
CA PHE A 70 -2.03 -3.82 7.27
C PHE A 70 -3.09 -4.81 6.76
N ALA A 71 -4.21 -4.31 6.24
CA ALA A 71 -5.24 -5.14 5.63
C ALA A 71 -4.69 -5.94 4.43
N SER A 72 -3.87 -5.31 3.59
CA SER A 72 -3.19 -5.98 2.49
C SER A 72 -2.22 -7.07 2.97
N LEU A 73 -1.44 -6.78 4.01
CA LEU A 73 -0.52 -7.76 4.60
C LEU A 73 -1.27 -9.01 5.08
N VAL A 74 -2.33 -8.83 5.85
CA VAL A 74 -3.16 -9.95 6.33
C VAL A 74 -3.76 -10.70 5.14
N PHE A 75 -4.28 -10.01 4.12
CA PHE A 75 -4.84 -10.63 2.93
C PHE A 75 -3.83 -11.55 2.23
N TYR A 76 -2.61 -11.07 1.99
CA TYR A 76 -1.58 -11.85 1.29
C TYR A 76 -1.01 -12.99 2.12
N ILE A 77 -0.85 -12.83 3.44
CA ILE A 77 -0.47 -13.94 4.33
C ILE A 77 -1.51 -15.05 4.26
N VAL A 78 -2.81 -14.71 4.38
CA VAL A 78 -3.89 -15.70 4.32
C VAL A 78 -3.96 -16.35 2.94
N HIS A 79 -3.77 -15.58 1.87
CA HIS A 79 -3.77 -16.09 0.52
C HIS A 79 -2.60 -17.07 0.27
N ALA A 80 -1.37 -16.75 0.71
CA ALA A 80 -0.23 -17.64 0.59
C ALA A 80 -0.39 -18.92 1.45
N ALA A 81 -0.88 -18.80 2.69
CA ALA A 81 -1.11 -19.95 3.57
C ALA A 81 -2.17 -20.94 3.02
N LYS A 82 -3.13 -20.43 2.24
CA LYS A 82 -4.16 -21.23 1.57
C LYS A 82 -3.75 -21.71 0.18
N ASN A 83 -2.56 -21.37 -0.32
CA ASN A 83 -2.08 -21.79 -1.63
C ASN A 83 -1.56 -23.24 -1.53
N PRO A 84 -2.23 -24.24 -2.14
CA PRO A 84 -1.83 -25.64 -2.02
C PRO A 84 -0.41 -25.92 -2.56
N ASN A 85 0.05 -25.13 -3.54
CA ASN A 85 1.42 -25.25 -4.08
C ASN A 85 2.51 -24.90 -3.06
N MET A 86 2.15 -24.24 -1.95
CA MET A 86 3.07 -23.79 -0.91
C MET A 86 2.92 -24.57 0.40
N GLN A 87 1.87 -25.38 0.54
CA GLN A 87 1.64 -26.19 1.73
C GLN A 87 2.67 -27.31 1.82
N GLY A 88 3.46 -27.32 2.91
CA GLY A 88 4.53 -28.30 3.13
C GLY A 88 5.88 -27.93 2.49
N ASN A 89 6.01 -26.75 1.88
CA ASN A 89 7.26 -26.25 1.32
C ASN A 89 7.78 -25.03 2.10
N ASN A 90 9.09 -24.95 2.31
CA ASN A 90 9.77 -23.79 2.92
C ASN A 90 9.50 -22.47 2.17
N MET A 91 9.06 -22.55 0.90
CA MET A 91 8.68 -21.39 0.09
C MET A 91 7.56 -20.54 0.73
N LEU A 92 6.64 -21.12 1.51
CA LEU A 92 5.63 -20.37 2.24
C LEU A 92 6.27 -19.35 3.20
N VAL A 93 7.29 -19.78 3.95
CA VAL A 93 7.99 -18.94 4.93
C VAL A 93 8.72 -17.81 4.22
N VAL A 94 9.35 -18.09 3.08
CA VAL A 94 10.04 -17.07 2.26
C VAL A 94 9.06 -15.98 1.82
N TRP A 95 7.86 -16.35 1.36
CA TRP A 95 6.85 -15.37 0.96
C TRP A 95 6.34 -14.54 2.13
N ILE A 96 6.10 -15.15 3.29
CA ILE A 96 5.69 -14.41 4.49
C ILE A 96 6.78 -13.41 4.90
N LEU A 97 8.06 -13.80 4.86
CA LEU A 97 9.17 -12.89 5.13
C LEU A 97 9.22 -11.74 4.12
N LEU A 98 9.01 -12.02 2.83
CA LEU A 98 8.92 -10.98 1.81
C LEU A 98 7.76 -10.01 2.07
N PHE A 99 6.59 -10.49 2.49
CA PHE A 99 5.47 -9.62 2.82
C PHE A 99 5.74 -8.74 4.05
N LEU A 100 6.46 -9.25 5.05
CA LEU A 100 6.77 -8.49 6.25
C LEU A 100 7.84 -7.42 6.00
N PHE A 101 8.92 -7.77 5.30
CA PHE A 101 10.06 -6.87 5.12
C PHE A 101 9.96 -5.98 3.87
N ALA A 102 9.39 -6.49 2.77
CA ALA A 102 9.22 -5.72 1.54
C ALA A 102 7.80 -5.16 1.35
N ASN A 103 6.85 -5.53 2.21
CA ASN A 103 5.46 -5.03 2.25
C ASN A 103 4.83 -4.95 0.84
N GLY A 104 4.34 -3.77 0.42
CA GLY A 104 3.69 -3.56 -0.87
C GLY A 104 4.47 -4.09 -2.07
N LEU A 105 5.82 -4.03 -2.06
CA LEU A 105 6.63 -4.61 -3.14
C LEU A 105 6.59 -6.14 -3.13
N GLY A 106 6.71 -6.76 -1.95
CA GLY A 106 6.63 -8.22 -1.81
C GLY A 106 5.26 -8.76 -2.24
N GLN A 107 4.19 -8.05 -1.86
CA GLN A 107 2.81 -8.35 -2.24
C GLN A 107 2.58 -8.21 -3.75
N LEU A 108 3.11 -7.14 -4.36
CA LEU A 108 3.04 -6.93 -5.81
C LEU A 108 3.77 -8.04 -6.58
N ILE A 109 4.99 -8.36 -6.18
CA ILE A 109 5.79 -9.43 -6.82
C ILE A 109 5.06 -10.78 -6.73
N TYR A 110 4.53 -11.11 -5.55
CA TYR A 110 3.73 -12.33 -5.38
C TYR A 110 2.51 -12.34 -6.29
N TRP A 111 1.78 -11.23 -6.38
CA TRP A 111 0.61 -11.14 -7.25
C TRP A 111 0.96 -11.36 -8.72
N ILE A 112 2.07 -10.82 -9.20
CA ILE A 112 2.52 -11.02 -10.58
C ILE A 112 2.95 -12.48 -10.81
N ILE A 113 3.79 -13.03 -9.94
CA ILE A 113 4.40 -14.34 -10.16
C ILE A 113 3.43 -15.49 -9.89
N GLU A 114 2.66 -15.43 -8.81
CA GLU A 114 1.86 -16.58 -8.35
C GLU A 114 0.39 -16.50 -8.74
N ILE A 115 -0.13 -15.30 -8.95
CA ILE A 115 -1.54 -15.11 -9.27
C ILE A 115 -1.72 -14.86 -10.77
N LEU A 116 -0.98 -13.92 -11.36
CA LEU A 116 -1.13 -13.57 -12.79
C LEU A 116 -0.51 -14.61 -13.72
N ASN A 117 0.62 -15.22 -13.37
CA ASN A 117 1.33 -16.16 -14.25
C ASN A 117 0.83 -17.62 -14.16
N LYS A 118 -0.08 -17.95 -13.23
CA LYS A 118 -0.75 -19.26 -13.26
C LYS A 118 -1.72 -19.31 -14.43
N LYS A 119 -1.23 -19.85 -15.57
CA LYS A 119 -2.04 -20.15 -16.75
C LYS A 119 -3.19 -21.09 -16.35
N GLU A 120 -4.37 -20.85 -16.92
CA GLU A 120 -5.63 -21.60 -16.74
C GLU A 120 -5.58 -23.07 -17.25
N GLY A 121 -4.49 -23.80 -17.03
CA GLY A 121 -4.23 -25.10 -17.67
C GLY A 121 -3.65 -26.21 -16.80
N GLU A 122 -3.48 -26.02 -15.50
CA GLU A 122 -3.29 -27.15 -14.58
C GLU A 122 -4.64 -27.46 -13.92
N GLU A 123 -5.46 -28.24 -14.62
CA GLU A 123 -6.55 -28.97 -14.00
C GLU A 123 -5.98 -29.74 -12.80
N VAL A 124 -6.44 -29.37 -11.62
CA VAL A 124 -6.30 -30.18 -10.41
C VAL A 124 -6.95 -31.52 -10.72
N LYS A 125 -6.15 -32.54 -11.02
CA LYS A 125 -6.62 -33.92 -10.94
C LYS A 125 -6.98 -34.19 -9.49
N VAL A 126 -8.29 -34.29 -9.27
CA VAL A 126 -8.92 -34.81 -8.05
C VAL A 126 -8.44 -36.24 -7.80
#